data_AF-A0A7T1MMM7-F1
#
_entry.id   AF-A0A7T1MMM7-F1
#
_cell.length_a   1.000
_cell.length_b   1.000
_cell.length_c   1.000
_cell.angle_alpha   90.00
_cell.angle_beta   90.00
_cell.angle_gamma   90.00
#
_symmetry.space_group_name_H-M   'P 1'
#
loop_
_entity.id
_entity.type
_entity.pdbx_description
1 polymer ?
#
loop_
_entity_poly.entity_id
_entity_poly.type
_entity_poly.pdbx_seq_one_letter_code
_entity_poly.pdbx_strand_id
1 'polypeptide(L)' 'MENWPGSATILAVRCKEIREGKPVDETRYYVSSLRTGAEALLKHVRDRWSIENS' A
#
# COMPACT_ATOMS: atom_id res chain seq x y z
N MET A 1 -4.38 -20.31 7.27
CA MET A 1 -4.40 -19.12 6.39
C MET A 1 -5.42 -19.43 5.32
N GLU A 2 -6.62 -18.88 5.44
CA GLU A 2 -7.72 -19.15 4.49
C GLU A 2 -7.31 -18.65 3.10
N ASN A 3 -7.34 -19.57 2.13
CA ASN A 3 -6.89 -19.33 0.77
C ASN A 3 -7.98 -18.52 0.05
N TRP A 4 -7.90 -17.19 0.08
CA TRP A 4 -8.83 -16.33 -0.65
C TRP A 4 -8.47 -16.38 -2.13
N PRO A 5 -9.28 -17.06 -2.98
CA PRO A 5 -8.86 -17.43 -4.34
C PRO A 5 -8.68 -16.23 -5.28
N GLY A 6 -9.28 -15.08 -4.94
CA GLY A 6 -9.10 -13.81 -5.63
C GLY A 6 -7.95 -12.93 -5.12
N SER A 7 -7.31 -13.27 -3.99
CA SER A 7 -6.12 -12.58 -3.53
C SER A 7 -4.89 -13.18 -4.22
N ALA A 8 -4.20 -12.36 -5.00
CA ALA A 8 -2.96 -12.74 -5.66
C ALA A 8 -1.74 -12.24 -4.89
N THR A 9 -1.87 -11.06 -4.26
CA THR A 9 -0.76 -10.37 -3.59
C THR A 9 -1.28 -9.60 -2.37
N ILE A 10 -0.57 -9.72 -1.25
CA ILE A 10 -0.77 -8.92 -0.03
C ILE A 10 0.50 -8.09 0.18
N LEU A 11 0.35 -6.81 0.54
CA LEU A 11 1.48 -5.93 0.82
C LEU A 11 1.20 -4.99 1.99
N ALA A 12 2.27 -4.58 2.67
CA ALA A 12 2.26 -3.52 3.67
C ALA A 12 3.13 -2.36 3.18
N VAL A 13 2.57 -1.16 3.09
CA VAL A 13 3.33 0.07 2.84
C VAL A 13 3.48 0.81 4.15
N ARG A 14 4.72 1.04 4.58
CA ARG A 14 5.04 1.84 5.76
C ARG A 14 5.50 3.23 5.32
N CYS A 15 4.84 4.26 5.84
CA CYS A 15 5.21 5.65 5.65
C CYS A 15 5.75 6.20 6.97
N LYS A 16 6.90 6.88 6.90
CA LYS A 16 7.44 7.66 8.01
C LYS A 16 7.59 9.10 7.54
N GLU A 17 6.88 10.01 8.18
CA GLU A 17 6.87 11.42 7.80
C GLU A 17 6.79 12.33 9.02
N ILE A 18 6.99 13.63 8.80
CA ILE A 18 6.65 14.67 9.76
C ILE A 18 5.39 15.36 9.24
N ARG A 19 4.27 15.22 9.95
CA ARG A 19 3.00 15.87 9.62
C ARG A 19 2.67 16.87 10.71
N GLU A 20 2.54 18.14 10.33
CA GLU A 20 2.26 19.24 11.26
C GLU A 20 3.25 19.30 12.45
N GLY A 21 4.54 19.06 12.16
CA GLY A 21 5.62 19.08 13.16
C GLY A 21 5.69 17.84 14.06
N LYS A 22 4.82 16.83 13.85
CA LYS A 22 4.82 15.59 14.63
C LYS A 22 5.27 14.40 13.78
N PRO A 23 6.08 13.47 14.33
CA PRO A 23 6.42 12.25 13.62
C PRO A 23 5.18 11.36 13.48
N VAL A 24 4.97 10.89 12.25
CA VAL A 24 3.94 9.92 11.90
C VAL A 24 4.62 8.67 11.37
N ASP A 25 4.18 7.51 11.88
CA ASP A 25 4.61 6.19 11.43
C ASP A 25 3.36 5.37 11.13
N GLU A 26 3.02 5.28 9.86
CA GLU A 26 1.77 4.69 9.40
C GLU A 26 2.04 3.45 8.57
N THR A 27 1.26 2.39 8.78
CA THR A 27 1.29 1.19 7.94
C THR A 27 -0.08 0.95 7.32
N ARG A 28 -0.12 0.86 5.99
CA ARG A 28 -1.33 0.54 5.22
C ARG A 28 -1.18 -0.83 4.59
N TYR A 29 -2.20 -1.67 4.74
CA TYR A 29 -2.24 -3.01 4.16
C TYR A 29 -3.13 -3.00 2.91
N TYR A 30 -2.63 -3.58 1.82
CA TYR A 30 -3.38 -3.75 0.59
C TYR A 30 -3.48 -5.22 0.21
N VAL A 31 -4.65 -5.59 -0.29
CA VAL A 31 -4.93 -6.88 -0.90
C VAL A 31 -5.28 -6.63 -2.36
N SER A 32 -4.63 -7.35 -3.26
CA SER A 32 -4.85 -7.21 -4.71
C SER A 32 -5.01 -8.56 -5.38
N SER A 33 -5.87 -8.61 -6.39
CA SER A 33 -5.98 -9.71 -7.34
C SER A 33 -4.93 -9.66 -8.45
N LEU A 34 -4.14 -8.58 -8.52
CA LEU A 34 -3.04 -8.45 -9.46
C LEU A 34 -1.87 -9.36 -9.05
N ARG A 35 -1.46 -10.25 -9.96
CA ARG A 35 -0.26 -11.08 -9.82
C ARG A 35 0.96 -10.29 -10.29
N THR A 36 1.60 -9.58 -9.37
CA THR A 36 2.79 -8.78 -9.68
C THR A 36 3.73 -8.68 -8.49
N GLY A 37 4.96 -8.24 -8.73
CA GLY A 37 5.95 -8.02 -7.67
C GLY A 37 5.60 -6.83 -6.78
N ALA A 38 6.15 -6.82 -5.57
CA ALA A 38 5.90 -5.76 -4.58
C ALA A 38 6.22 -4.35 -5.12
N GLU A 39 7.31 -4.19 -5.88
CA GLU A 39 7.71 -2.89 -6.45
C GLU A 39 6.72 -2.38 -7.51
N ALA A 40 6.23 -3.26 -8.38
CA ALA A 40 5.24 -2.89 -9.38
C ALA A 40 3.91 -2.52 -8.71
N LEU A 41 3.50 -3.26 -7.68
CA LEU A 41 2.29 -2.96 -6.93
C LEU A 41 2.43 -1.67 -6.10
N LEU A 42 3.62 -1.36 -5.59
CA LEU A 42 3.92 -0.11 -4.89
C LEU A 42 3.77 1.11 -5.81
N LYS A 43 4.15 1.02 -7.09
CA LYS A 43 3.91 2.09 -8.07
C LYS A 43 2.41 2.41 -8.18
N HIS A 44 1.58 1.38 -8.37
CA HIS A 44 0.12 1.54 -8.42
C HIS A 44 -0.46 2.15 -7.14
N VAL A 45 0.04 1.76 -5.96
CA VAL A 45 -0.38 2.34 -4.69
C VAL A 45 -0.03 3.83 -4.62
N ARG A 46 1.18 4.23 -5.03
CA ARG A 46 1.60 5.64 -5.04
C ARG A 46 0.81 6.49 -6.02
N ASP A 47 0.56 5.97 -7.23
CA ASP A 47 -0.25 6.66 -8.24
C ASP A 47 -1.65 6.94 -7.72
N ARG A 48 -2.27 5.96 -7.04
CA ARG A 48 -3.59 6.13 -6.43
C ARG A 48 -3.58 7.10 -5.25
N TRP A 49 -2.53 7.07 -4.43
CA TRP A 49 -2.39 7.98 -3.31
C TRP A 49 -2.29 9.45 -3.76
N SER A 50 -1.64 9.72 -4.89
CA SER A 50 -1.62 11.07 -5.47
C SER A 50 -3.02 11.62 -5.75
N ILE A 51 -4.02 10.76 -6.00
CA ILE A 51 -5.41 11.16 -6.22
C ILE A 51 -6.10 11.45 -4.90
N GLU A 52 -5.87 10.63 -3.87
CA GLU A 52 -6.54 10.73 -2.56
C GLU A 52 -6.02 11.87 -1.68
N ASN A 53 -4.79 12.34 -1.94
CA ASN A 53 -4.12 13.42 -1.22
C ASN A 53 -3.96 14.72 -2.03
N SER A 54 -4.61 14.83 -3.20
CA SER A 54 -4.69 16.08 -3.97
C SER A 54 -5.69 17.07 -3.38
#